data_AF-A0A550HAW2-F1
#
_entry.id   AF-A0A550HAW2-F1
#
_cell.length_a   1.000
_cell.length_b   1.000
_cell.length_c   1.000
_cell.angle_alpha   90.00
_cell.angle_beta   90.00
_cell.angle_gamma   90.00
#
_symmetry.space_group_name_H-M   'P 1'
#
loop_
_entity.id
_entity.type
_entity.pdbx_description
1 polymer ?
#
loop_
_entity_poly.entity_id
_entity_poly.type
_entity_poly.pdbx_seq_one_letter_code
_entity_poly.pdbx_strand_id
1 'polypeptide(L)'
;MLTAETSNLAGYAFGFPVPRDGSWWSGFRGPLPQAVGQLTASGQIFAVSGMVVRPSERHHGLADRLQERLLADHRALLGATLVDRTHRAARAGFQSRGWHDIGVVYRSPGPTVLRALVLPLEERTAAEPGDLAHHARSSGRRRTRGEARA
;
A
#
# COMPACT_ATOMS: atom_id res chain seq x y z
N MET A 1 -25.29 -1.95 0.30
CA MET A 1 -25.53 -2.56 1.62
C MET A 1 -24.77 -3.88 1.66
N LEU A 2 -23.88 -4.09 2.64
CA LEU A 2 -23.15 -5.35 2.84
C LEU A 2 -23.66 -5.99 4.13
N THR A 3 -24.08 -7.25 4.06
CA THR A 3 -24.54 -8.03 5.21
C THR A 3 -23.80 -9.36 5.23
N ALA A 4 -23.24 -9.72 6.38
CA ALA A 4 -22.59 -11.01 6.58
C ALA A 4 -22.93 -11.51 8.00
N GLU A 5 -23.20 -12.81 8.12
CA GLU A 5 -23.52 -13.45 9.40
C GLU A 5 -22.57 -14.64 9.61
N THR A 6 -22.00 -14.73 10.81
CA THR A 6 -21.21 -15.88 11.24
C THR A 6 -21.20 -15.94 12.76
N SER A 7 -21.22 -17.15 13.33
CA SER A 7 -21.17 -17.37 14.77
C SER A 7 -19.80 -17.02 15.39
N ASN A 8 -18.74 -16.86 14.57
CA ASN A 8 -17.39 -16.62 15.09
C ASN A 8 -16.53 -15.68 14.22
N LEU A 9 -16.96 -14.43 14.02
CA LEU A 9 -16.21 -13.46 13.20
C LEU A 9 -14.90 -13.00 13.86
N ALA A 10 -13.76 -13.51 13.37
CA ALA A 10 -12.42 -13.15 13.85
C ALA A 10 -12.01 -11.70 13.51
N GLY A 11 -12.49 -11.20 12.38
CA GLY A 11 -12.25 -9.85 11.92
C GLY A 11 -12.78 -9.65 10.51
N TYR A 12 -12.80 -8.40 10.06
CA TYR A 12 -13.20 -8.03 8.71
C TYR A 12 -12.46 -6.78 8.25
N ALA A 13 -12.32 -6.62 6.94
CA ALA A 13 -11.84 -5.42 6.30
C ALA A 13 -12.75 -5.10 5.10
N PHE A 14 -12.97 -3.82 4.84
CA PHE A 14 -13.75 -3.38 3.68
C PHE A 14 -13.27 -2.03 3.17
N GLY A 15 -13.57 -1.77 1.92
CA GLY A 15 -13.15 -0.58 1.21
C GLY A 15 -13.85 -0.42 -0.13
N PHE A 16 -13.40 0.56 -0.90
CA PHE A 16 -13.92 0.84 -2.23
C PHE A 16 -12.88 1.56 -3.10
N PRO A 17 -12.96 1.46 -4.44
CA PRO A 17 -12.14 2.26 -5.33
C PRO A 17 -12.39 3.75 -5.10
N VAL A 18 -11.34 4.54 -5.00
CA VAL A 18 -11.46 5.99 -4.82
C VAL A 18 -12.02 6.63 -6.11
N PRO A 19 -13.04 7.50 -6.01
CA PRO A 19 -13.53 8.24 -7.17
C PRO A 19 -12.43 9.07 -7.85
N ARG A 20 -12.42 9.04 -9.19
CA ARG A 20 -11.42 9.73 -10.03
C ARG A 20 -11.50 11.25 -9.96
N ASP A 21 -12.62 11.79 -9.48
CA ASP A 21 -12.88 13.22 -9.31
C ASP A 21 -12.12 13.84 -8.12
N GLY A 22 -11.42 13.02 -7.32
CA GLY A 22 -10.66 13.49 -6.17
C GLY A 22 -11.51 13.85 -4.95
N SER A 23 -12.82 13.60 -4.96
CA SER A 23 -13.74 13.87 -3.85
C SER A 23 -13.28 13.21 -2.53
N TRP A 24 -12.65 12.04 -2.61
CA TRP A 24 -12.02 11.39 -1.47
C TRP A 24 -10.96 12.25 -0.77
N TRP A 25 -10.23 13.10 -1.50
CA TRP A 25 -9.21 13.98 -0.93
C TRP A 25 -9.75 15.38 -0.57
N SER A 26 -11.04 15.63 -0.73
CA SER A 26 -11.65 16.93 -0.40
C SER A 26 -11.35 17.36 1.05
N GLY A 27 -10.82 18.57 1.25
CA GLY A 27 -10.39 19.05 2.56
C GLY A 27 -8.99 18.58 3.00
N PHE A 28 -8.21 17.95 2.12
CA PHE A 28 -6.78 17.75 2.33
C PHE A 28 -6.06 19.09 2.48
N ARG A 29 -5.23 19.21 3.50
CA ARG A 29 -4.52 20.45 3.84
C ARG A 29 -3.18 20.53 3.13
N GLY A 30 -3.03 21.51 2.25
CA GLY A 30 -1.84 21.73 1.43
C GLY A 30 -1.93 21.01 0.08
N PRO A 31 -0.86 21.07 -0.73
CA PRO A 31 -0.83 20.37 -2.00
C PRO A 31 -0.82 18.85 -1.76
N LEU A 32 -1.74 18.13 -2.40
CA LEU A 32 -1.70 16.67 -2.43
C LEU A 32 -0.43 16.24 -3.19
N PRO A 33 0.32 15.22 -2.71
CA PRO A 33 1.47 14.71 -3.44
C PRO A 33 1.10 14.34 -4.89
N GLN A 34 1.91 14.78 -5.85
CA GLN A 34 1.61 14.66 -7.29
C GLN A 34 1.30 13.21 -7.70
N ALA A 35 2.08 12.24 -7.22
CA ALA A 35 1.86 10.82 -7.50
C ALA A 35 0.48 10.33 -7.04
N VAL A 36 0.02 10.78 -5.85
CA VAL A 36 -1.32 10.44 -5.34
C VAL A 36 -2.41 11.07 -6.20
N GLY A 37 -2.22 12.32 -6.63
CA GLY A 37 -3.14 12.99 -7.56
C GLY A 37 -3.26 12.25 -8.90
N GLN A 38 -2.14 11.84 -9.49
CA GLN A 38 -2.09 11.08 -10.74
C GLN A 38 -2.79 9.72 -10.62
N LEU A 39 -2.50 8.96 -9.58
CA LEU A 39 -3.13 7.66 -9.32
C LEU A 39 -4.64 7.78 -9.02
N THR A 40 -5.06 8.89 -8.42
CA THR A 40 -6.49 9.20 -8.24
C THR A 40 -7.15 9.40 -9.60
N ALA A 41 -6.57 10.25 -10.45
CA ALA A 41 -7.10 10.55 -11.77
C ALA A 41 -7.13 9.33 -12.70
N SER A 42 -6.23 8.36 -12.52
CA SER A 42 -6.21 7.09 -13.28
C SER A 42 -7.11 5.99 -12.68
N GLY A 43 -7.69 6.20 -11.49
CA GLY A 43 -8.56 5.21 -10.83
C GLY A 43 -7.79 4.04 -10.21
N GLN A 44 -6.53 4.25 -9.82
CA GLN A 44 -5.62 3.23 -9.31
C GLN A 44 -5.48 3.26 -7.78
N ILE A 45 -6.39 3.92 -7.07
CA ILE A 45 -6.39 3.99 -5.60
C ILE A 45 -7.58 3.21 -5.04
N PHE A 46 -7.31 2.40 -4.01
CA PHE A 46 -8.35 1.72 -3.23
C PHE A 46 -8.36 2.22 -1.79
N ALA A 47 -9.52 2.70 -1.33
CA ALA A 47 -9.69 3.19 0.03
C ALA A 47 -10.08 2.05 0.99
N VAL A 48 -9.24 1.79 2.00
CA VAL A 48 -9.59 0.94 3.13
C VAL A 48 -10.33 1.78 4.17
N SER A 49 -11.64 1.57 4.28
CA SER A 49 -12.52 2.39 5.12
C SER A 49 -12.72 1.82 6.53
N GLY A 50 -12.55 0.51 6.70
CA GLY A 50 -12.61 -0.10 8.01
C GLY A 50 -11.89 -1.43 8.06
N MET A 51 -11.25 -1.68 9.19
CA MET A 51 -10.61 -2.93 9.51
C MET A 51 -10.73 -3.16 11.01
N VAL A 52 -11.38 -4.26 11.38
CA VAL A 52 -11.62 -4.63 12.77
C VAL A 52 -11.18 -6.07 12.96
N VAL A 53 -10.32 -6.30 13.94
CA VAL A 53 -9.83 -7.62 14.32
C VAL A 53 -10.03 -7.79 15.83
N ARG A 54 -10.59 -8.93 16.23
CA ARG A 54 -10.79 -9.24 17.65
C ARG A 54 -9.45 -9.23 18.39
N PRO A 55 -9.39 -8.72 19.64
CA PRO A 55 -8.14 -8.62 20.39
C PRO A 55 -7.34 -9.93 20.46
N SER A 56 -8.01 -11.07 20.66
CA SER A 56 -7.38 -12.40 20.69
C SER A 56 -6.66 -12.78 19.38
N GLU A 57 -7.05 -12.17 18.26
CA GLU A 57 -6.52 -12.47 16.92
C GLU A 57 -5.51 -11.43 16.42
N ARG A 58 -5.26 -10.36 17.19
CA ARG A 58 -4.32 -9.30 16.78
C ARG A 58 -2.87 -9.80 16.66
N HIS A 59 -2.52 -10.87 17.39
CA HIS A 59 -1.17 -11.45 17.39
C HIS A 59 -0.94 -12.48 16.26
N HIS A 60 -1.98 -12.85 15.51
CA HIS A 60 -1.90 -13.89 14.47
C HIS A 60 -1.78 -13.34 13.04
N GLY A 61 -1.39 -12.07 12.87
CA GLY A 61 -1.25 -11.43 11.56
C GLY A 61 -2.56 -11.41 10.75
N LEU A 62 -3.73 -11.47 11.41
CA LEU A 62 -5.01 -11.49 10.72
C LEU A 62 -5.30 -10.16 10.02
N ALA A 63 -4.93 -9.04 10.65
CA ALA A 63 -5.07 -7.71 10.06
C ALA A 63 -4.25 -7.57 8.75
N ASP A 64 -3.06 -8.14 8.71
CA ASP A 64 -2.17 -8.11 7.54
C ASP A 64 -2.79 -8.92 6.39
N ARG A 65 -3.20 -10.16 6.68
CA ARG A 65 -3.85 -11.02 5.69
C ARG A 65 -5.15 -10.42 5.14
N LEU A 66 -5.95 -9.76 5.98
CA LEU A 66 -7.15 -9.05 5.54
C LEU A 66 -6.81 -7.85 4.66
N GLN A 67 -5.77 -7.08 5.00
CA GLN A 67 -5.29 -5.95 4.21
C GLN A 67 -4.80 -6.40 2.84
N GLU A 68 -3.91 -7.39 2.81
CA GLU A 68 -3.31 -7.93 1.59
C GLU A 68 -4.39 -8.46 0.65
N ARG A 69 -5.34 -9.25 1.15
CA ARG A 69 -6.44 -9.77 0.34
C ARG A 69 -7.31 -8.65 -0.22
N LEU A 70 -7.75 -7.72 0.63
CA LEU A 70 -8.59 -6.60 0.21
C LEU A 70 -7.91 -5.74 -0.87
N LEU A 71 -6.60 -5.54 -0.78
CA LEU A 71 -5.86 -4.72 -1.73
C LEU A 71 -5.44 -5.50 -2.98
N ALA A 72 -5.15 -6.80 -2.87
CA ALA A 72 -4.74 -7.65 -3.99
C ALA A 72 -5.88 -7.95 -4.97
N ASP A 73 -7.14 -8.00 -4.49
CA ASP A 73 -8.32 -8.26 -5.32
C ASP A 73 -8.66 -7.09 -6.25
N HIS A 74 -7.98 -5.95 -6.10
CA HIS A 74 -8.28 -4.72 -6.80
C HIS A 74 -7.01 -4.27 -7.54
N ARG A 75 -7.11 -3.91 -8.83
CA ARG A 75 -5.97 -3.43 -9.65
C ARG A 75 -5.44 -2.05 -9.21
N ALA A 76 -5.50 -1.76 -7.91
CA ALA A 76 -4.98 -0.55 -7.32
C ALA A 76 -3.45 -0.66 -7.17
N LEU A 77 -2.78 0.46 -7.39
CA LEU A 77 -1.35 0.63 -7.12
C LEU A 77 -1.11 1.37 -5.80
N LEU A 78 -2.18 1.85 -5.15
CA LEU A 78 -2.10 2.56 -3.89
C LEU A 78 -3.30 2.22 -3.00
N GLY A 79 -3.03 1.75 -1.79
CA GLY A 79 -3.99 1.76 -0.70
C GLY A 79 -4.09 3.17 -0.10
N ALA A 80 -5.30 3.62 0.20
CA ALA A 80 -5.55 4.87 0.92
C ALA A 80 -6.42 4.61 2.15
N THR A 81 -6.19 5.34 3.25
CA THR A 81 -7.09 5.31 4.40
C THR A 81 -7.10 6.67 5.10
N LEU A 82 -8.21 6.99 5.76
CA LEU A 82 -8.37 8.17 6.58
C LEU A 82 -8.64 7.72 8.01
N VAL A 83 -7.75 8.09 8.93
CA VAL A 83 -7.83 7.67 10.34
C VAL A 83 -7.97 8.89 11.22
N ASP A 84 -8.89 8.87 12.18
CA ASP A 84 -8.99 9.93 13.18
C ASP A 84 -7.63 10.17 13.85
N ARG A 85 -7.16 11.43 13.87
CA ARG A 85 -5.86 11.78 14.45
C ARG A 85 -5.73 11.39 15.93
N THR A 86 -6.85 11.31 16.64
CA THR A 86 -6.93 10.96 18.07
C THR A 86 -6.85 9.45 18.29
N HIS A 87 -7.18 8.64 17.28
CA HIS A 87 -7.09 7.16 17.32
C HIS A 87 -5.65 6.66 17.14
N ARG A 88 -4.81 6.90 18.15
CA ARG A 88 -3.37 6.56 18.13
C ARG A 88 -3.09 5.09 17.85
N ALA A 89 -3.85 4.17 18.44
CA ALA A 89 -3.68 2.73 18.24
C ALA A 89 -3.94 2.30 16.79
N ALA A 90 -4.97 2.86 16.16
CA ALA A 90 -5.26 2.58 14.74
C ALA A 90 -4.13 3.10 13.85
N ARG A 91 -3.66 4.33 14.09
CA ARG A 91 -2.54 4.92 13.34
C ARG A 91 -1.26 4.10 13.48
N ALA A 92 -0.90 3.72 14.71
CA ALA A 92 0.27 2.89 14.97
C ALA A 92 0.16 1.53 14.25
N GLY A 93 -1.02 0.92 14.27
CA GLY A 93 -1.28 -0.33 13.55
C GLY A 93 -1.12 -0.17 12.04
N PHE A 94 -1.63 0.89 11.42
CA PHE A 94 -1.37 1.15 10.00
C PHE A 94 0.12 1.39 9.73
N GLN A 95 0.80 2.22 10.52
CA GLN A 95 2.21 2.54 10.32
C GLN A 95 3.13 1.32 10.46
N SER A 96 2.84 0.40 11.40
CA SER A 96 3.61 -0.84 11.55
C SER A 96 3.51 -1.78 10.35
N ARG A 97 2.55 -1.54 9.45
CA ARG A 97 2.29 -2.32 8.23
C ARG A 97 2.67 -1.56 6.96
N GLY A 98 3.58 -0.58 7.08
CA GLY A 98 4.14 0.16 5.94
C GLY A 98 3.29 1.34 5.45
N TRP A 99 2.22 1.71 6.16
CA TRP A 99 1.44 2.88 5.75
C TRP A 99 2.14 4.19 6.08
N HIS A 100 2.23 5.07 5.10
CA HIS A 100 2.87 6.38 5.21
C HIS A 100 1.83 7.48 5.40
N ASP A 101 2.04 8.32 6.41
CA ASP A 101 1.20 9.48 6.69
C ASP A 101 1.56 10.64 5.75
N ILE A 102 0.65 11.01 4.86
CA ILE A 102 0.89 12.04 3.82
C ILE A 102 0.33 13.41 4.18
N GLY A 103 -0.43 13.51 5.28
CA GLY A 103 -1.02 14.78 5.68
C GLY A 103 -2.34 14.64 6.39
N VAL A 104 -3.12 15.71 6.31
CA VAL A 104 -4.34 15.90 7.10
C VAL A 104 -5.51 16.21 6.18
N VAL A 105 -6.67 15.60 6.45
CA VAL A 105 -7.95 15.89 5.80
C VAL A 105 -8.93 16.41 6.85
N TYR A 106 -9.62 17.50 6.53
CA TYR A 106 -10.71 18.05 7.33
C TYR A 106 -12.06 17.67 6.71
N ARG A 107 -12.97 17.10 7.51
CA ARG A 107 -14.31 16.71 7.04
C ARG A 107 -15.40 17.42 7.84
N SER A 108 -16.27 18.15 7.16
CA SER A 108 -17.51 18.72 7.72
C SER A 108 -18.62 17.65 7.75
N PRO A 109 -19.57 17.63 8.73
CA PRO A 109 -19.87 18.66 9.72
C PRO A 109 -19.18 18.53 11.10
N GLY A 110 -18.12 17.73 11.24
CA GLY A 110 -17.43 17.53 12.53
C GLY A 110 -16.03 18.14 12.62
N PRO A 111 -15.43 18.25 13.83
CA PRO A 111 -14.02 18.60 14.00
C PRO A 111 -13.09 17.41 13.68
N THR A 112 -13.50 16.51 12.79
CA THR A 112 -12.74 15.28 12.51
C THR A 112 -11.57 15.63 11.61
N VAL A 113 -10.44 15.84 12.27
CA VAL A 113 -9.14 15.98 11.62
C VAL A 113 -8.60 14.57 11.40
N LEU A 114 -8.67 14.12 10.17
CA LEU A 114 -8.21 12.80 9.76
C LEU A 114 -6.76 12.87 9.30
N ARG A 115 -5.96 11.87 9.64
CA ARG A 115 -4.68 11.62 8.98
C ARG A 115 -4.93 10.81 7.73
N ALA A 116 -4.39 11.28 6.62
CA ALA A 116 -4.37 10.53 5.37
C ALA A 116 -3.13 9.65 5.37
N LEU A 117 -3.33 8.34 5.27
CA LEU A 117 -2.26 7.38 5.11
C LEU A 117 -2.38 6.67 3.77
N VAL A 118 -1.23 6.37 3.17
CA VAL A 118 -1.14 5.63 1.91
C VAL A 118 -0.18 4.45 2.03
N LEU A 119 -0.46 3.39 1.28
CA LEU A 119 0.39 2.21 1.15
C LEU A 119 0.64 1.97 -0.34
N PRO A 120 1.86 2.19 -0.85
CA PRO A 120 2.25 1.75 -2.18
C PRO A 120 2.03 0.25 -2.30
N LEU A 121 1.28 -0.16 -3.31
CA LEU A 121 1.12 -1.57 -3.67
C LEU A 121 2.06 -1.75 -4.83
N GLU A 122 3.17 -2.46 -4.61
CA GLU A 122 4.07 -2.78 -5.70
C GLU A 122 3.24 -3.38 -6.84
N GLU A 123 3.48 -2.92 -8.08
CA GLU A 123 3.06 -3.69 -9.22
C GLU A 123 3.62 -5.08 -8.98
N ARG A 124 2.76 -6.09 -8.84
CA ARG A 124 3.19 -7.46 -9.12
C ARG A 124 3.54 -7.47 -10.60
N THR A 125 4.71 -6.96 -10.94
CA THR A 125 5.37 -7.24 -12.18
C THR A 125 5.44 -8.76 -12.22
N ALA A 126 4.67 -9.35 -13.13
CA ALA A 126 5.02 -10.65 -13.65
C ALA A 126 6.43 -10.50 -14.24
N ALA A 127 7.45 -10.85 -13.47
CA ALA A 127 8.81 -11.04 -13.98
C ALA A 127 9.60 -11.87 -12.99
N GLU A 128 9.91 -13.09 -13.42
CA GLU A 128 11.03 -13.86 -12.92
C GLU A 128 12.28 -12.99 -12.72
N PRO A 129 13.01 -13.13 -11.61
CA PRO A 129 14.38 -12.64 -11.52
C PRO A 129 15.31 -13.65 -12.20
N GLY A 130 15.24 -13.69 -13.53
CA GLY A 130 15.96 -14.63 -14.38
C GLY A 130 16.86 -13.99 -15.43
N ASP A 131 17.30 -12.73 -15.31
CA ASP A 131 18.28 -12.22 -16.31
C ASP A 131 19.15 -11.01 -15.90
N LEU A 132 19.68 -10.98 -14.67
CA LEU A 132 20.69 -9.96 -14.30
C LEU A 132 21.98 -10.52 -13.66
N ALA A 133 22.26 -11.81 -13.85
CA ALA A 133 23.50 -12.43 -13.36
C ALA A 133 24.63 -12.55 -14.41
N HIS A 134 24.53 -11.93 -15.61
CA HIS A 134 25.55 -12.11 -16.67
C HIS A 134 26.46 -10.92 -16.98
N HIS A 135 26.45 -9.85 -16.17
CA HIS A 135 27.30 -8.67 -16.41
C HIS A 135 28.29 -8.33 -15.30
N ALA A 136 28.87 -9.35 -14.65
CA ALA A 136 29.98 -9.14 -13.73
C ALA A 136 31.02 -10.26 -13.74
N ARG A 137 31.65 -10.52 -14.90
CA ARG A 137 33.02 -11.08 -14.97
C ARG A 137 33.76 -10.57 -16.21
N SER A 138 34.12 -9.29 -16.20
CA SER A 138 35.23 -8.82 -17.02
C SER A 138 36.57 -9.26 -16.39
N SER A 139 37.51 -9.57 -17.27
CA SER A 139 38.96 -9.43 -17.07
C SER A 139 39.64 -10.38 -16.07
N GLY A 140 39.79 -11.66 -16.46
CA GLY A 140 40.86 -12.55 -16.00
C GLY A 140 41.90 -12.78 -17.11
N ARG A 141 42.89 -11.89 -17.20
CA ARG A 141 44.26 -12.07 -17.70
C ARG A 141 44.48 -13.16 -18.78
N ARG A 142 44.48 -12.75 -20.06
CA ARG A 142 44.92 -13.58 -21.19
C ARG A 142 46.43 -13.84 -21.07
N ARG A 143 46.78 -15.12 -21.23
CA ARG A 143 48.14 -15.67 -21.29
C ARG A 143 48.98 -14.97 -22.34
N THR A 144 50.22 -14.61 -21.98
CA THR A 144 51.30 -14.46 -22.95
C THR A 144 51.66 -15.86 -23.46
N ARG A 145 51.32 -16.15 -24.72
CA ARG A 145 51.91 -17.26 -25.50
C ARG A 145 52.13 -16.77 -26.93
N GLY A 146 53.26 -16.13 -27.14
CA GLY A 146 54.03 -16.08 -28.39
C GLY A 146 55.48 -16.36 -27.96
N GLU A 147 56.33 -17.06 -28.69
CA GLU A 147 56.34 -17.51 -30.08
C GLU A 147 57.16 -18.79 -30.15
N ALA A 148 56.86 -19.63 -31.13
CA ALA A 148 57.82 -20.57 -31.70
C ALA A 148 58.19 -20.03 -33.08
N ARG A 149 59.48 -19.86 -33.36
CA ARG A 149 60.09 -19.98 -34.70
C ARG A 149 61.62 -19.92 -34.59
N ALA A 150 62.23 -20.82 -35.38
CA ALA A 150 63.65 -21.15 -35.57
C ALA A 150 64.23 -22.12 -34.55
#